data_AF-A0A348B6J0-F1
#
_entry.id   AF-A0A348B6J0-F1
#
_cell.length_a   1.000
_cell.length_b   1.000
_cell.length_c   1.000
_cell.angle_alpha   90.00
_cell.angle_beta   90.00
_cell.angle_gamma   90.00
#
_symmetry.space_group_name_H-M   'P 1'
#
loop_
_entity.id
_entity.type
_entity.pdbx_description
1 polymer ?
#
loop_
_entity_poly.entity_id
_entity_poly.type
_entity_poly.pdbx_seq_one_letter_code
_entity_poly.pdbx_strand_id
1 'polypeptide(L)' 'MLTSKPTLRVRAGLAKEITEVVLRSNVRTVCEEALCPNISQCWSEGTATFMLMGEICTRGAGFVT' A
#
# COMPACT_ATOMS: atom_id res chain seq x y z
N MET A 1 19.16 -11.05 -27.76
CA MET A 1 19.11 -11.69 -26.42
C MET A 1 17.89 -11.15 -25.69
N LEU A 2 16.72 -11.74 -25.93
CA LEU A 2 15.47 -11.35 -25.26
C LEU A 2 15.46 -12.04 -23.89
N THR A 3 15.89 -11.34 -22.85
CA THR A 3 15.64 -11.78 -21.48
C THR A 3 14.15 -11.61 -21.22
N SER A 4 13.40 -12.72 -21.19
CA SER A 4 12.00 -12.69 -20.79
C SER A 4 11.90 -12.09 -19.39
N LYS A 5 11.16 -10.99 -19.25
CA LYS A 5 10.98 -10.31 -17.97
C LYS A 5 10.29 -11.29 -16.99
N PRO A 6 10.84 -11.54 -15.80
CA PRO A 6 10.19 -12.40 -14.82
C PRO A 6 8.84 -11.79 -14.41
N THR A 7 7.83 -12.63 -14.26
CA THR A 7 6.51 -12.19 -13.82
C THR A 7 6.51 -11.97 -12.31
N LEU A 8 6.18 -10.76 -11.87
CA LEU A 8 5.90 -10.46 -10.46
C LEU A 8 4.42 -10.75 -10.18
N ARG A 9 4.13 -11.76 -9.35
CA ARG A 9 2.77 -12.07 -8.89
C ARG A 9 2.68 -11.90 -7.39
N VAL A 10 1.68 -11.16 -6.94
CA VAL A 10 1.35 -11.00 -5.52
C VAL A 10 0.31 -12.05 -5.11
N ARG A 11 0.42 -12.59 -3.90
CA ARG A 11 -0.64 -13.40 -3.27
C ARG A 11 -1.42 -12.49 -2.32
N ALA A 12 -2.66 -12.19 -2.67
CA ALA A 12 -3.56 -11.44 -1.81
C ALA A 12 -4.13 -12.34 -0.70
N GLY A 13 -4.12 -11.83 0.54
CA GLY A 13 -4.72 -12.43 1.72
C GLY A 13 -5.67 -11.43 2.42
N LEU A 14 -6.61 -11.94 3.21
CA LEU A 14 -7.61 -11.11 3.90
C LEU A 14 -7.07 -10.62 5.24
N ALA A 15 -7.10 -9.30 5.46
CA ALA A 15 -6.69 -8.66 6.71
C ALA A 15 -7.83 -7.82 7.30
N LYS A 16 -8.78 -8.46 7.99
CA LYS A 16 -10.03 -7.81 8.43
C LYS A 16 -9.80 -6.65 9.40
N GLU A 17 -8.93 -6.83 10.40
CA GLU A 17 -8.78 -5.85 11.49
C GLU A 17 -8.24 -4.51 11.01
N ILE A 18 -7.08 -4.50 10.34
CA ILE A 18 -6.50 -3.26 9.80
C ILE A 18 -7.44 -2.62 8.77
N THR A 19 -8.07 -3.41 7.91
CA THR A 19 -9.06 -2.90 6.94
C THR A 19 -10.19 -2.16 7.65
N GLU A 20 -10.74 -2.73 8.72
CA GLU A 20 -11.80 -2.08 9.50
C GLU A 20 -11.33 -0.80 10.19
N VAL A 21 -10.13 -0.78 10.77
CA VAL A 21 -9.57 0.41 11.41
C VAL A 21 -9.38 1.53 10.38
N VAL A 22 -8.77 1.22 9.24
CA VAL A 22 -8.53 2.21 8.17
C VAL A 22 -9.86 2.73 7.61
N LEU A 23 -10.83 1.86 7.31
CA LEU A 23 -12.13 2.28 6.79
C LEU A 23 -12.97 3.11 7.77
N ARG A 24 -12.84 2.86 9.07
CA ARG A 24 -13.59 3.60 10.11
C ARG A 24 -12.89 4.89 10.52
N SER A 25 -11.59 5.03 10.26
CA SER A 25 -10.81 6.22 10.59
C SER A 25 -10.69 7.13 9.37
N ASN A 26 -10.53 8.43 9.61
CA ASN A 26 -10.34 9.40 8.52
C ASN A 26 -8.84 9.57 8.20
N VAL A 27 -8.09 8.46 8.17
CA VAL A 27 -6.65 8.45 7.94
C VAL A 27 -6.35 7.88 6.56
N ARG A 28 -5.28 8.36 5.93
CA ARG A 28 -4.76 7.79 4.69
C ARG A 28 -3.57 6.91 4.99
N THR A 29 -3.39 5.86 4.21
CA THR A 29 -2.21 4.99 4.30
C THR A 29 -1.40 5.06 3.01
N VAL A 30 -0.08 5.01 3.11
CA VAL A 30 0.77 4.86 1.91
C VAL A 30 0.54 3.48 1.26
N CYS A 31 0.05 2.50 2.03
CA CYS A 31 -0.28 1.18 1.53
C CYS A 31 -1.32 1.24 0.40
N GLU A 32 -2.36 2.05 0.55
CA GLU A 32 -3.43 2.22 -0.44
C GLU A 32 -3.03 3.21 -1.53
N GLU A 33 -2.55 4.39 -1.15
CA GLU A 33 -2.26 5.50 -2.08
C GLU A 33 -1.11 5.17 -3.05
N ALA A 34 -0.19 4.28 -2.64
CA ALA A 34 0.92 3.82 -3.49
C ALA A 34 0.69 2.47 -4.19
N LEU A 35 -0.53 1.91 -4.13
CA LEU A 35 -0.85 0.59 -4.67
C LEU A 35 0.18 -0.48 -4.24
N CYS A 36 0.52 -0.46 -2.95
CA CYS A 36 1.63 -1.24 -2.42
C CYS A 36 1.42 -2.74 -2.68
N PRO A 37 2.35 -3.44 -3.36
CA PRO A 37 2.20 -4.86 -3.65
C PRO A 37 2.23 -5.73 -2.38
N ASN A 38 2.63 -5.16 -1.24
CA ASN A 38 2.71 -5.87 0.04
C ASN A 38 1.52 -5.57 0.96
N ILE A 39 0.51 -4.80 0.52
CA ILE A 39 -0.62 -4.35 1.36
C ILE A 39 -1.28 -5.52 2.10
N SER A 40 -1.54 -6.63 1.40
CA SER A 40 -2.17 -7.81 2.00
C SER A 40 -1.31 -8.47 3.06
N GLN A 41 0.00 -8.55 2.83
CA GLN A 41 0.94 -9.13 3.80
C GLN A 41 1.02 -8.25 5.04
N CYS A 42 1.34 -6.96 4.88
CA CYS A 42 1.52 -6.04 6.00
C CYS A 42 0.26 -5.97 6.87
N TRP A 43 -0.92 -5.83 6.25
CA TRP A 43 -2.17 -5.73 7.00
C TRP A 43 -2.51 -7.05 7.70
N SER A 44 -2.18 -8.21 7.11
CA SER A 44 -2.40 -9.51 7.75
C SER A 44 -1.52 -9.73 8.97
N GLU A 45 -0.36 -9.06 9.01
CA GLU A 45 0.56 -9.01 10.15
C GLU A 45 0.23 -7.88 11.14
N GLY A 46 -0.91 -7.18 10.96
CA GLY A 46 -1.33 -6.09 11.84
C GLY A 46 -0.54 -4.78 11.66
N THR A 47 0.13 -4.60 10.52
CA THR A 47 0.98 -3.42 10.25
C THR A 47 0.39 -2.55 9.14
N ALA A 48 0.30 -1.24 9.41
CA ALA A 48 -0.04 -0.22 8.42
C ALA A 48 0.81 1.04 8.61
N THR A 49 1.07 1.76 7.51
CA THR A 49 1.84 3.02 7.53
C THR A 49 0.93 4.17 7.14
N PHE A 50 0.68 5.07 8.08
CA PHE A 50 -0.21 6.21 7.91
C PHE A 50 0.50 7.42 7.32
N MET A 51 -0.25 8.23 6.59
CA MET A 51 0.16 9.55 6.13
C MET A 51 -0.51 10.61 6.98
N LEU A 52 0.30 11.42 7.66
CA LEU A 52 -0.18 12.38 8.65
C LEU A 52 -0.70 13.68 8.04
N MET A 53 -0.10 14.14 6.94
CA MET A 53 -0.38 15.44 6.32
C MET A 53 -1.32 15.34 5.11
N GLY A 54 -2.12 14.27 5.05
CA GLY A 54 -2.96 13.96 3.90
C GLY A 54 -2.22 13.26 2.76
N GLU A 55 -2.88 13.15 1.61
CA GLU A 55 -2.40 12.42 0.43
C GLU A 55 -1.55 13.26 -0.53
N ILE A 56 -1.68 14.60 -0.52
CA ILE A 56 -0.99 15.47 -1.47
C ILE A 56 0.42 15.80 -0.97
N CYS A 57 1.43 15.34 -1.70
CA CYS A 57 2.81 15.79 -1.55
C CYS A 57 3.09 16.93 -2.54
N THR A 58 3.50 18.11 -2.05
CA THR A 58 3.88 19.25 -2.92
C THR A 58 5.26 19.07 -3.57
N ARG A 59 5.99 18.02 -3.21
CA ARG A 59 7.26 17.65 -3.84
C ARG A 59 6.98 16.67 -4.97
N GLY A 60 7.24 17.07 -6.21
CA GLY A 60 7.15 16.19 -7.38
C GLY A 60 8.35 15.24 -7.47
N ALA A 61 8.32 14.13 -6.72
CA ALA A 61 9.32 13.07 -6.86
C ALA A 61 8.99 12.16 -8.04
N GLY A 62 9.98 11.77 -8.85
CA GLY A 62 9.75 10.98 -10.08
C GLY A 62 9.28 9.53 -9.88
N PHE A 63 9.08 9.10 -8.63
CA PHE A 63 8.70 7.72 -8.26
C PHE A 63 7.61 7.73 -7.17
N VAL A 64 6.71 8.72 -7.18
CA VAL A 64 5.42 8.57 -6.49
C VAL A 64 4.39 8.11 -7.52
N THR A 65 3.40 7.35 -7.05
CA THR A 65 2.21 6.98 -7.83
C THR A 65 1.39 8.19 -8.23
#